data_AF-A0A9J6CUV2-F1
#
_entry.id   AF-A0A9J6CUV2-F1
#
_cell.length_a   1.000
_cell.length_b   1.000
_cell.length_c   1.000
_cell.angle_alpha   90.00
_cell.angle_beta   90.00
_cell.angle_gamma   90.00
#
_symmetry.space_group_name_H-M   'P 1'
#
loop_
_entity.id
_entity.type
_entity.pdbx_description
1 polymer ?
#
loop_
_entity_poly.entity_id
_entity_poly.type
_entity_poly.pdbx_seq_one_letter_code
_entity_poly.pdbx_strand_id
1 'polypeptide(L)'
;MVVQSSDARLIFYMAGYVARKSVASTKCAECSQQLLQGENDPSPAAASLTAAVDRGGLLYPSVKLNQLVTTLENTFTHCFSVTEVKPDSIMDLVSFLQLRKLTLVGCPDHSMSLTNKIIKFYVLTRLHFHVKAQNSKRNAKQERMKLLKLRRVL
;
A
#
# COMPACT_ATOMS: atom_id res chain seq x y z
N MET A 1 -21.71 4.18 -10.13
CA MET A 1 -20.26 3.88 -10.09
C MET A 1 -19.98 3.11 -8.81
N VAL A 2 -19.37 1.93 -8.89
CA VAL A 2 -19.04 1.14 -7.69
C VAL A 2 -17.64 1.55 -7.24
N VAL A 3 -17.55 2.23 -6.09
CA VAL A 3 -16.27 2.53 -5.43
C VAL A 3 -15.68 1.22 -4.97
N GLN A 4 -14.45 0.90 -5.41
CA GLN A 4 -13.77 -0.30 -4.96
C GLN A 4 -13.25 -0.09 -3.52
N SER A 5 -13.11 -1.16 -2.77
CA SER A 5 -12.45 -1.17 -1.48
C SER A 5 -11.37 -2.25 -1.47
N SER A 6 -10.25 -1.93 -0.82
CA SER A 6 -9.17 -2.90 -0.63
C SER A 6 -9.46 -3.77 0.60
N ASP A 7 -9.11 -5.05 0.50
CA ASP A 7 -9.27 -6.00 1.60
C ASP A 7 -8.37 -5.62 2.78
N ALA A 8 -8.95 -5.48 3.98
CA ALA A 8 -8.22 -5.09 5.18
C ALA A 8 -7.04 -6.03 5.51
N ARG A 9 -7.13 -7.31 5.14
CA ARG A 9 -6.05 -8.29 5.35
C ARG A 9 -4.87 -8.05 4.43
N LEU A 10 -5.13 -7.63 3.19
CA LEU A 10 -4.09 -7.22 2.24
C LEU A 10 -3.44 -5.90 2.65
N ILE A 11 -4.24 -4.95 3.16
CA ILE A 11 -3.73 -3.68 3.71
C ILE A 11 -2.76 -3.97 4.86
N PHE A 12 -3.14 -4.83 5.80
CA PHE A 12 -2.30 -5.20 6.93
C PHE A 12 -0.99 -5.87 6.48
N TYR A 13 -1.07 -6.81 5.53
CA TYR A 13 0.11 -7.44 4.94
C TYR A 13 1.06 -6.40 4.29
N MET A 14 0.49 -5.46 3.52
CA MET A 14 1.24 -4.37 2.90
C MET A 14 1.84 -3.42 3.94
N ALA A 15 1.15 -3.16 5.05
CA ALA A 15 1.68 -2.37 6.15
C ALA A 15 2.89 -3.05 6.82
N GLY A 16 2.92 -4.38 6.91
CA GLY A 16 4.12 -5.13 7.31
C GLY A 16 5.30 -4.97 6.36
N TYR A 17 5.04 -4.94 5.04
CA TYR A 17 6.07 -4.64 4.03
C TYR A 17 6.62 -3.21 4.18
N VAL A 18 5.74 -2.22 4.43
CA VAL A 18 6.15 -0.84 4.74
C VAL A 18 6.97 -0.80 6.02
N ALA A 19 6.57 -1.52 7.06
CA ALA A 19 7.30 -1.60 8.32
C ALA A 19 8.74 -2.07 8.08
N ARG A 20 8.92 -3.16 7.34
CA ARG A 20 10.25 -3.69 6.98
C ARG A 20 11.11 -2.65 6.29
N LYS A 21 10.55 -1.96 5.27
CA LYS A 21 11.31 -0.96 4.53
C LYS A 21 11.69 0.23 5.41
N SER A 22 10.77 0.68 6.26
CA SER A 22 10.99 1.82 7.15
C SER A 22 12.01 1.51 8.24
N VAL A 23 11.89 0.36 8.91
CA VAL A 23 12.85 -0.12 9.92
C VAL A 23 14.27 -0.22 9.33
N ALA A 24 14.40 -0.76 8.12
CA ALA A 24 15.70 -0.87 7.46
C ALA A 24 16.32 0.50 7.07
N SER A 25 15.51 1.56 7.01
CA SER A 25 15.94 2.89 6.57
C SER A 25 16.14 3.90 7.70
N THR A 26 15.56 3.64 8.88
CA THR A 26 15.67 4.52 10.05
C THR A 26 16.82 4.06 10.95
N LYS A 27 17.58 5.01 11.49
CA LYS A 27 18.63 4.74 12.48
C LYS A 27 18.15 4.93 13.92
N CYS A 28 16.94 5.46 14.11
CA CYS A 28 16.38 5.72 15.42
C CYS A 28 15.67 4.45 15.94
N ALA A 29 16.16 3.92 17.07
CA ALA A 29 15.61 2.71 17.69
C ALA A 29 14.15 2.89 18.12
N GLU A 30 13.80 4.04 18.71
CA GLU A 30 12.42 4.32 19.13
C GLU A 30 11.46 4.34 17.94
N CYS A 31 11.86 4.95 16.82
CA CYS A 31 11.09 4.91 15.58
C CYS A 31 10.90 3.47 15.07
N SER A 32 11.95 2.66 15.08
CA SER A 32 11.85 1.25 14.67
C SER A 32 10.87 0.47 15.53
N GLN A 33 10.90 0.66 16.85
CA GLN A 33 9.97 0.03 17.79
C GLN A 33 8.53 0.49 17.56
N GLN A 34 8.29 1.78 17.37
CA GLN A 34 6.94 2.32 17.13
C GLN A 34 6.32 1.88 15.80
N LEU A 35 7.10 1.35 14.85
CA LEU A 35 6.60 0.83 13.58
C LEU A 35 6.08 -0.61 13.67
N LEU A 36 6.44 -1.34 14.74
CA LEU A 36 6.13 -2.76 14.90
C LEU A 36 5.11 -2.98 16.03
N GLN A 37 4.33 -4.05 15.89
CA GLN A 37 3.48 -4.53 16.97
C GLN A 37 4.36 -5.06 18.13
N GLY A 38 3.95 -4.82 19.38
CA GLY A 38 4.65 -5.38 20.54
C GLY A 38 4.45 -6.90 20.62
N GLU A 39 5.42 -7.62 21.20
CA GLU A 39 5.41 -9.09 21.26
C GLU A 39 4.16 -9.68 21.93
N ASN A 40 3.59 -8.96 22.90
CA ASN A 40 2.41 -9.39 23.65
C ASN A 40 1.09 -8.73 23.20
N ASP A 41 1.14 -7.87 22.19
CA ASP A 41 -0.08 -7.22 21.70
C ASP A 41 -0.94 -8.25 20.95
N PRO A 42 -2.27 -8.26 21.15
CA PRO A 42 -3.15 -9.13 20.39
C PRO A 42 -3.15 -8.72 18.92
N SER A 43 -2.92 -9.69 18.03
CA SER A 43 -3.02 -9.44 16.59
C SER A 43 -4.47 -9.16 16.20
N PRO A 44 -4.73 -8.11 15.39
CA PRO A 44 -6.09 -7.81 14.92
C PRO A 44 -6.58 -8.87 13.93
N ALA A 45 -7.90 -8.97 13.73
CA ALA A 45 -8.49 -9.89 12.75
C ALA A 45 -7.94 -9.71 11.31
N ALA A 46 -7.54 -8.48 10.96
CA ALA A 46 -6.89 -8.16 9.69
C ALA A 46 -5.53 -8.88 9.51
N ALA A 47 -4.88 -9.33 10.59
CA ALA A 47 -3.63 -10.07 10.53
C ALA A 47 -3.80 -11.51 10.04
N SER A 48 -5.03 -12.04 9.94
CA SER A 48 -5.32 -13.44 9.57
C SER A 48 -4.60 -13.93 8.32
N LEU A 49 -4.57 -13.14 7.24
CA LEU A 49 -3.82 -13.49 6.03
C LEU A 49 -2.31 -13.56 6.31
N THR A 50 -1.78 -12.55 7.00
CA THR A 50 -0.35 -12.45 7.30
C THR A 50 0.07 -13.66 8.15
N ALA A 51 -0.68 -13.99 9.19
CA ALA A 51 -0.46 -15.15 10.03
C ALA A 51 -0.52 -16.47 9.25
N ALA A 52 -1.47 -16.61 8.32
CA ALA A 52 -1.62 -17.83 7.52
C ALA A 52 -0.44 -18.08 6.57
N VAL A 53 0.27 -17.03 6.14
CA VAL A 53 1.42 -17.15 5.20
C VAL A 53 2.78 -16.92 5.86
N ASP A 54 2.79 -16.54 7.14
CA ASP A 54 4.02 -16.29 7.89
C ASP A 54 4.77 -17.60 8.15
N ARG A 55 6.09 -17.53 8.02
CA ARG A 55 7.04 -18.62 8.28
C ARG A 55 8.11 -18.20 9.29
N GLY A 56 7.77 -17.25 10.17
CA GLY A 56 8.65 -16.68 11.19
C GLY A 56 9.50 -15.50 10.69
N GLY A 57 9.16 -14.94 9.54
CA GLY A 57 9.96 -13.89 8.90
C GLY A 57 9.20 -12.60 8.66
N LEU A 58 7.87 -12.59 8.73
CA LEU A 58 7.06 -11.41 8.44
C LEU A 58 7.04 -10.44 9.63
N LEU A 59 6.92 -9.15 9.32
CA LEU A 59 6.80 -8.11 10.34
C LEU A 59 5.34 -7.71 10.48
N TYR A 60 4.88 -7.62 11.71
CA TYR A 60 3.54 -7.16 12.05
C TYR A 60 3.61 -5.66 12.35
N PRO A 61 2.90 -4.81 11.57
CA PRO A 61 2.92 -3.38 11.76
C PRO A 61 2.25 -2.97 13.08
N SER A 62 2.74 -1.90 13.70
CA SER A 62 2.04 -1.29 14.83
C SER A 62 0.66 -0.78 14.42
N VAL A 63 -0.23 -0.58 15.40
CA VAL A 63 -1.58 -0.03 15.16
C VAL A 63 -1.51 1.30 14.42
N LYS A 64 -0.60 2.21 14.83
CA LYS A 64 -0.44 3.52 14.19
C LYS A 64 0.01 3.40 12.73
N LEU A 65 0.98 2.52 12.45
CA LEU A 65 1.45 2.29 11.09
C LEU A 65 0.35 1.69 10.21
N ASN A 66 -0.38 0.70 10.72
CA ASN A 66 -1.49 0.10 9.99
C ASN A 66 -2.60 1.12 9.69
N GLN A 67 -2.92 2.00 10.63
CA GLN A 67 -3.88 3.10 10.42
C GLN A 67 -3.42 4.07 9.34
N LEU A 68 -2.14 4.48 9.36
CA LEU A 68 -1.58 5.34 8.31
C LEU A 68 -1.71 4.68 6.94
N VAL A 69 -1.24 3.43 6.80
CA VAL A 69 -1.29 2.69 5.54
C VAL A 69 -2.72 2.45 5.06
N THR A 70 -3.66 2.19 5.98
CA THR A 70 -5.09 2.07 5.67
C THR A 70 -5.64 3.36 5.06
N THR A 71 -5.33 4.52 5.65
CA THR A 71 -5.75 5.82 5.10
C THR A 71 -5.14 6.07 3.72
N LEU A 72 -3.87 5.70 3.53
CA LEU A 72 -3.21 5.82 2.23
C LEU A 72 -3.86 4.92 1.18
N GLU A 73 -4.15 3.66 1.50
CA GLU A 73 -4.79 2.74 0.55
C GLU A 73 -6.23 3.14 0.23
N ASN A 74 -7.00 3.57 1.22
CA ASN A 74 -8.38 4.01 1.00
C ASN A 74 -8.41 5.25 0.10
N THR A 75 -7.48 6.18 0.30
CA THR A 75 -7.37 7.37 -0.56
C THR A 75 -6.92 6.99 -1.96
N PHE A 76 -5.89 6.14 -2.08
CA PHE A 76 -5.42 5.63 -3.37
C PHE A 76 -6.55 4.94 -4.14
N THR A 77 -7.25 4.02 -3.48
CA THR A 77 -8.35 3.25 -4.07
C THR A 77 -9.47 4.18 -4.48
N HIS A 78 -9.81 5.18 -3.67
CA HIS A 78 -10.82 6.17 -4.03
C HIS A 78 -10.45 6.92 -5.32
N CYS A 79 -9.22 7.44 -5.42
CA CYS A 79 -8.77 8.16 -6.62
C CYS A 79 -8.80 7.27 -7.87
N PHE A 80 -8.27 6.05 -7.78
CA PHE A 80 -8.05 5.18 -8.95
C PHE A 80 -9.14 4.12 -9.19
N SER A 81 -10.22 4.11 -8.40
CA SER A 81 -11.41 3.28 -8.68
C SER A 81 -12.21 3.79 -9.87
N VAL A 82 -12.12 5.10 -10.11
CA VAL A 82 -13.05 5.83 -10.99
C VAL A 82 -12.33 6.61 -12.08
N THR A 83 -11.04 6.91 -11.90
CA THR A 83 -10.24 7.66 -12.88
C THR A 83 -9.16 6.78 -13.51
N GLU A 84 -8.92 7.00 -14.80
CA GLU A 84 -7.73 6.47 -15.47
C GLU A 84 -6.47 7.17 -14.97
N VAL A 85 -5.35 6.45 -14.97
CA VAL A 85 -4.05 7.02 -14.60
C VAL A 85 -3.63 8.04 -15.67
N LYS A 86 -3.42 9.27 -15.25
CA LYS A 86 -2.92 10.39 -16.05
C LYS A 86 -1.54 10.82 -15.54
N PRO A 87 -0.77 11.61 -16.32
CA PRO A 87 0.53 12.14 -15.88
C PRO A 87 0.49 12.83 -14.51
N ASP A 88 -0.60 13.56 -14.23
CA ASP A 88 -0.75 14.36 -13.01
C ASP A 88 -1.46 13.63 -11.85
N SER A 89 -1.86 12.36 -12.03
CA SER A 89 -2.66 11.64 -11.02
C SER A 89 -1.94 11.49 -9.67
N ILE A 90 -0.61 11.57 -9.63
CA ILE A 90 0.15 11.61 -8.38
C ILE A 90 -0.13 12.91 -7.62
N MET A 91 -0.17 14.05 -8.32
CA MET A 91 -0.40 15.35 -7.71
C MET A 91 -1.82 15.44 -7.16
N ASP A 92 -2.80 14.89 -7.88
CA ASP A 92 -4.17 14.77 -7.39
C ASP A 92 -4.23 13.96 -6.10
N LEU A 93 -3.59 12.77 -6.08
CA LEU A 93 -3.53 11.92 -4.90
C LEU A 93 -2.88 12.63 -3.70
N VAL A 94 -1.76 13.33 -3.91
CA VAL A 94 -1.08 14.09 -2.85
C VAL A 94 -2.00 15.18 -2.31
N SER A 95 -2.73 15.88 -3.18
CA SER A 95 -3.69 16.92 -2.79
C SER A 95 -4.84 16.35 -1.95
N PHE A 96 -5.37 15.18 -2.32
CA PHE A 96 -6.38 14.48 -1.51
C PHE A 96 -5.83 14.01 -0.16
N LEU A 97 -4.57 13.56 -0.10
CA LEU A 97 -3.94 13.14 1.15
C LEU A 97 -3.77 14.30 2.13
N GLN A 98 -3.51 15.53 1.64
CA GLN A 98 -3.44 16.73 2.48
C GLN A 98 -4.77 17.07 3.15
N LEU A 99 -5.91 16.68 2.56
CA LEU A 99 -7.24 16.87 3.13
C LEU A 99 -7.61 15.82 4.17
N ARG A 100 -6.81 14.75 4.33
CA ARG A 100 -7.08 13.67 5.28
C ARG A 100 -6.32 13.90 6.58
N LYS A 101 -6.93 13.50 7.70
CA LYS A 101 -6.24 13.39 8.99
C LYS A 101 -5.33 12.15 8.96
N LEU A 102 -4.05 12.35 8.70
CA LEU A 102 -3.06 11.27 8.67
C LEU A 102 -2.55 10.97 10.08
N THR A 103 -2.47 9.68 10.40
CA THR A 103 -1.82 9.21 11.64
C THR A 103 -0.32 9.38 11.51
N LEU A 104 0.28 10.21 12.37
CA LEU A 104 1.73 10.35 12.44
C LEU A 104 2.35 9.13 13.14
N VAL A 105 3.51 8.71 12.63
CA VAL A 105 4.30 7.58 13.15
C VAL A 105 5.74 8.00 13.42
N GLY A 106 6.31 7.50 14.52
CA GLY A 106 7.67 7.80 14.95
C GLY A 106 7.71 8.62 16.24
N CYS A 107 8.91 8.72 16.82
CA CYS A 107 9.15 9.49 18.03
C CYS A 107 8.94 11.00 17.81
N PRO A 108 8.86 11.82 18.88
CA PRO A 108 8.60 13.25 18.77
C PRO A 108 9.50 13.98 17.76
N ASP A 109 10.79 13.64 17.74
CA ASP A 109 11.79 14.30 16.87
C ASP A 109 11.66 13.92 15.39
N HIS A 110 11.20 12.70 15.11
CA HIS A 110 11.24 12.13 13.77
C HIS A 110 9.86 11.90 13.14
N SER A 111 8.78 12.08 13.91
CA SER A 111 7.41 11.72 13.51
C SER A 111 7.01 12.24 12.13
N MET A 112 7.21 13.54 11.89
CA MET A 112 6.90 14.18 10.61
C MET A 112 7.77 13.63 9.46
N SER A 113 9.09 13.57 9.66
CA SER A 113 10.02 13.16 8.61
C SER A 113 9.86 11.67 8.24
N LEU A 114 9.62 10.81 9.22
CA LEU A 114 9.38 9.39 9.02
C LEU A 114 8.03 9.15 8.32
N THR A 115 6.98 9.83 8.77
CA THR A 115 5.65 9.75 8.16
C THR A 115 5.70 10.16 6.69
N ASN A 116 6.36 11.28 6.35
CA ASN A 116 6.50 11.71 4.96
C ASN A 116 7.30 10.72 4.09
N LYS A 117 8.34 10.11 4.64
CA LYS A 117 9.09 9.04 3.95
C LYS A 117 8.19 7.83 3.67
N ILE A 118 7.37 7.42 4.63
CA ILE A 118 6.41 6.32 4.49
C ILE A 118 5.36 6.64 3.43
N ILE A 119 4.77 7.83 3.48
CA ILE A 119 3.76 8.27 2.49
C ILE A 119 4.36 8.21 1.09
N LYS A 120 5.53 8.83 0.88
CA LYS A 120 6.23 8.83 -0.41
C LYS A 120 6.49 7.41 -0.91
N PHE A 121 7.04 6.55 -0.05
CA PHE A 121 7.35 5.18 -0.41
C PHE A 121 6.08 4.39 -0.78
N TYR A 122 5.04 4.49 0.03
CA TYR A 122 3.80 3.74 -0.17
C TYR A 122 3.11 4.16 -1.47
N VAL A 123 2.91 5.46 -1.67
CA VAL A 123 2.22 6.00 -2.86
C VAL A 123 2.92 5.58 -4.15
N LEU A 124 4.25 5.73 -4.23
CA LEU A 124 5.02 5.34 -5.41
C LEU A 124 4.95 3.83 -5.66
N THR A 125 5.12 3.02 -4.61
CA THR A 125 5.03 1.56 -4.71
C THR A 125 3.65 1.13 -5.18
N ARG A 126 2.59 1.71 -4.60
CA ARG A 126 1.21 1.36 -4.91
C ARG A 126 0.83 1.75 -6.34
N LEU A 127 1.29 2.90 -6.81
CA LEU A 127 1.10 3.32 -8.20
C LEU A 127 1.84 2.41 -9.16
N HIS A 128 3.08 2.02 -8.85
CA HIS A 128 3.83 1.07 -9.66
C HIS A 128 3.07 -0.26 -9.81
N PHE A 129 2.56 -0.82 -8.71
CA PHE A 129 1.74 -2.04 -8.76
C PHE A 129 0.45 -1.85 -9.56
N HIS A 130 -0.21 -0.71 -9.41
CA HIS A 130 -1.44 -0.40 -10.13
C HIS A 130 -1.20 -0.33 -11.65
N VAL A 131 -0.21 0.43 -12.10
CA VAL A 131 0.15 0.56 -13.52
C VAL A 131 0.63 -0.77 -14.09
N LYS A 132 1.45 -1.53 -13.34
CA LYS A 132 1.88 -2.88 -13.74
C LYS A 132 0.68 -3.81 -13.98
N ALA A 133 -0.31 -3.78 -13.09
CA ALA A 133 -1.52 -4.59 -13.23
C ALA A 133 -2.37 -4.16 -14.44
N GLN A 134 -2.54 -2.86 -14.68
CA GLN A 134 -3.24 -2.35 -15.86
C GLN A 134 -2.54 -2.75 -17.17
N ASN A 135 -1.21 -2.59 -17.23
CA ASN A 135 -0.42 -2.96 -18.39
C ASN A 135 -0.50 -4.46 -18.68
N SER A 136 -0.43 -5.31 -17.64
CA SER A 136 -0.60 -6.76 -17.79
C SER A 136 -1.96 -7.13 -18.40
N LYS A 137 -3.06 -6.51 -17.91
CA LYS A 137 -4.41 -6.71 -18.47
C LYS A 137 -4.49 -6.26 -19.95
N ARG A 138 -3.91 -5.11 -20.28
CA ARG A 138 -3.86 -4.59 -21.65
C ARG A 138 -3.11 -5.54 -22.58
N ASN A 139 -1.95 -6.02 -22.16
CA ASN A 139 -1.13 -6.93 -22.94
C ASN A 139 -1.85 -8.27 -23.16
N ALA A 140 -2.44 -8.86 -22.11
CA ALA A 140 -3.22 -10.08 -22.23
C ALA A 140 -4.41 -9.94 -23.20
N LYS A 141 -5.10 -8.80 -23.19
CA LYS A 141 -6.18 -8.50 -24.15
C LYS A 141 -5.64 -8.43 -25.59
N GLN A 142 -4.50 -7.78 -25.79
CA GLN A 142 -3.87 -7.68 -27.12
C GLN A 142 -3.46 -9.06 -27.66
N GLU A 143 -2.83 -9.90 -26.83
CA GLU A 143 -2.45 -11.26 -27.22
C GLU A 143 -3.68 -12.12 -27.58
N ARG A 144 -4.74 -12.04 -26.78
CA ARG A 144 -6.01 -12.72 -27.11
C ARG A 144 -6.58 -12.25 -28.45
N MET A 145 -6.54 -10.95 -28.74
CA MET A 145 -7.00 -10.42 -30.03
C MET A 145 -6.13 -10.88 -31.20
N LYS A 146 -4.81 -11.01 -31.04
CA LYS A 146 -3.92 -11.57 -32.07
C LYS A 146 -4.27 -13.04 -32.38
N LEU A 147 -4.45 -13.86 -31.34
CA LEU A 147 -4.84 -15.27 -31.49
C LEU A 147 -6.20 -15.42 -32.21
N LEU A 148 -7.17 -14.55 -31.91
CA LEU A 148 -8.47 -14.54 -32.58
C LEU A 148 -8.38 -14.15 -34.05
N LYS A 149 -7.47 -13.25 -34.43
CA LYS A 149 -7.23 -12.89 -35.83
C LYS A 149 -6.62 -14.06 -36.61
N LEU A 150 -5.65 -14.76 -36.03
CA LEU A 150 -5.02 -15.93 -36.66
C LEU A 150 -6.02 -17.07 -36.90
N ARG A 151 -6.96 -17.30 -35.97
CA ARG A 151 -8.04 -18.29 -36.14
C ARG A 151 -9.04 -17.99 -37.26
N ARG A 152 -9.10 -16.76 -37.78
CA ARG A 152 -9.98 -16.40 -38.90
C ARG A 152 -9.30 -16.54 -40.26
N VAL A 153 -7.99 -16.76 -40.27
CA VAL A 153 -7.17 -16.88 -41.49
C VAL A 153 -6.86 -18.36 -41.81
N LEU A 154 -6.99 -19.23 -40.80
CA LEU A 154 -7.01 -20.70 -40.93
C LEU A 154 -8.45 -21.19 -41.10
#